data_AF-A0A9N7AUL3-F1
#
_entry.id   AF-A0A9N7AUL3-F1
#
_cell.length_a   1.000
_cell.length_b   1.000
_cell.length_c   1.000
_cell.angle_alpha   90.00
_cell.angle_beta   90.00
_cell.angle_gamma   90.00
#
_symmetry.space_group_name_H-M   'P 1'
#
loop_
_entity.id
_entity.type
_entity.pdbx_description
1 polymer ?
#
loop_
_entity_poly.entity_id
_entity_poly.type
_entity_poly.pdbx_seq_one_letter_code
_entity_poly.pdbx_strand_id
1 'polypeptide(L)'
;MENCKFVTEGSGAVTAAALMFDKLNIKNQNKTIVGLVSGGNIDIAMVGNIINKALIKTNRRLVLSVNIPSDNKEILNVINIINSCGAKIFKIKTNRDIMYLELSEIHATFIIDLSNTDQQQQIIDKIIQANYKITSITD
;
A
#
# COMPACT_ATOMS: atom_id res chain seq x y z
N MET A 1 -17.13 0.97 -3.74
CA MET A 1 -17.62 -0.42 -3.85
C MET A 1 -18.49 -0.86 -2.68
N GLU A 2 -18.14 -0.58 -1.41
CA GLU A 2 -18.72 -1.23 -0.24
C GLU A 2 -20.26 -1.29 -0.14
N ASN A 3 -21.00 -0.21 -0.44
CA ASN A 3 -22.47 -0.24 -0.27
C ASN A 3 -23.23 -0.53 -1.57
N CYS A 4 -22.81 0.06 -2.69
CA CYS A 4 -23.56 0.01 -3.96
C CYS A 4 -22.79 -0.62 -5.13
N LYS A 5 -21.56 -1.12 -4.90
CA LYS A 5 -20.69 -1.78 -5.89
C LYS A 5 -20.33 -0.98 -7.16
N PHE A 6 -20.65 0.32 -7.22
CA PHE A 6 -20.26 1.20 -8.31
C PHE A 6 -18.79 1.67 -8.22
N VAL A 7 -18.20 1.93 -9.39
CA VAL A 7 -16.90 2.59 -9.59
C VAL A 7 -17.14 3.74 -10.58
N THR A 8 -16.60 4.92 -10.27
CA THR A 8 -16.72 6.13 -11.09
C THR A 8 -15.37 6.86 -11.14
N GLU A 9 -15.19 7.72 -12.14
CA GLU A 9 -14.05 8.63 -12.24
C GLU A 9 -14.20 9.80 -11.26
N GLY A 10 -13.12 10.58 -11.09
CA GLY A 10 -13.13 11.74 -10.19
C GLY A 10 -14.23 12.75 -10.50
N SER A 11 -14.48 13.03 -11.79
CA SER A 11 -15.53 13.95 -12.25
C SER A 11 -16.94 13.44 -11.95
N GLY A 12 -17.17 12.13 -12.12
CA GLY A 12 -18.45 11.49 -11.81
C GLY A 12 -18.72 11.32 -10.32
N ALA A 13 -17.69 11.41 -9.47
CA ALA A 13 -17.80 11.33 -8.02
C ALA A 13 -17.99 12.69 -7.32
N VAL A 14 -17.93 13.82 -8.04
CA VAL A 14 -17.89 15.17 -7.44
C VAL A 14 -19.10 15.45 -6.54
N THR A 15 -20.30 15.09 -6.99
CA THR A 15 -21.55 15.28 -6.23
C THR A 15 -21.51 14.50 -4.91
N ALA A 16 -21.10 13.23 -4.96
CA ALA A 16 -20.94 12.39 -3.78
C ALA A 16 -19.87 12.93 -2.82
N ALA A 17 -18.71 13.36 -3.34
CA ALA A 17 -17.65 13.95 -2.53
C ALA A 17 -18.10 15.26 -1.84
N ALA A 18 -18.81 16.14 -2.56
CA ALA A 18 -19.34 17.38 -2.00
C ALA A 18 -20.35 17.12 -0.88
N LEU A 19 -21.18 16.08 -1.01
CA LEU A 19 -22.12 15.65 0.01
C LEU A 19 -21.42 15.01 1.23
N MET A 20 -20.43 14.15 1.02
CA MET A 20 -19.69 13.47 2.10
C MET A 20 -18.81 14.40 2.93
N PHE A 21 -18.25 15.44 2.32
CA PHE A 21 -17.34 16.40 2.96
C PHE A 21 -17.99 17.76 3.24
N ASP A 22 -19.33 17.80 3.30
CA ASP A 22 -20.10 18.97 3.73
C ASP A 22 -19.75 20.27 2.98
N LYS A 23 -19.47 20.17 1.68
CA LYS A 23 -19.11 21.33 0.85
C LYS A 23 -20.32 22.15 0.40
N LEU A 24 -21.53 21.70 0.73
CA LEU A 24 -22.79 22.33 0.36
C LEU A 24 -23.58 22.68 1.62
N ASN A 25 -24.13 23.90 1.69
CA ASN A 25 -24.94 24.37 2.83
C ASN A 25 -26.39 23.85 2.75
N ILE A 26 -26.55 22.52 2.86
CA ILE A 26 -27.81 21.82 2.61
C ILE A 26 -28.33 21.00 3.81
N LYS A 27 -27.57 20.87 4.89
CA LYS A 27 -27.91 20.05 6.08
C LYS A 27 -29.18 20.48 6.81
N ASN A 28 -29.50 21.77 6.80
CA ASN A 28 -30.66 22.33 7.51
C ASN A 28 -31.90 22.44 6.61
N GLN A 29 -31.86 21.83 5.42
CA GLN A 29 -32.98 21.81 4.51
C GLN A 29 -33.70 20.48 4.68
N ASN A 30 -34.97 20.51 5.09
CA ASN A 30 -35.81 19.31 5.17
C ASN A 30 -36.22 18.85 3.76
N LYS A 31 -35.24 18.46 2.95
CA LYS A 31 -35.38 18.11 1.53
C LYS A 31 -34.62 16.83 1.24
N THR A 32 -35.17 16.02 0.34
CA THR A 32 -34.45 14.88 -0.24
C THR A 32 -33.40 15.40 -1.20
N ILE A 33 -32.16 14.93 -1.02
CA ILE A 33 -31.01 15.34 -1.83
C ILE A 33 -30.54 14.13 -2.63
N VAL A 34 -30.40 14.30 -3.94
CA VAL A 34 -29.96 13.24 -4.86
C VAL A 34 -28.68 13.70 -5.55
N GLY A 35 -27.58 12.98 -5.30
CA GLY A 35 -26.33 13.17 -6.02
C GLY A 35 -26.27 12.27 -7.26
N LEU A 36 -26.11 12.87 -8.44
CA LEU A 36 -25.87 12.10 -9.67
C LEU A 36 -24.43 11.59 -9.67
N VAL A 37 -24.26 10.27 -9.69
CA VAL A 37 -22.97 9.62 -9.99
C VAL A 37 -22.95 9.27 -11.47
N SER A 38 -22.04 9.87 -12.24
CA SER A 38 -21.90 9.64 -13.69
C SER A 38 -20.53 9.04 -14.03
N GLY A 39 -20.27 8.78 -15.32
CA GLY A 39 -18.98 8.25 -15.80
C GLY A 39 -18.90 6.72 -15.82
N GLY A 40 -17.74 6.19 -16.25
CA GLY A 40 -17.52 4.75 -16.38
C GLY A 40 -16.41 4.34 -17.35
N ASN A 41 -15.66 5.27 -17.94
CA ASN A 41 -14.53 4.97 -18.82
C ASN A 41 -13.24 4.83 -18.01
N ILE A 42 -13.25 3.89 -17.08
CA ILE A 42 -12.16 3.72 -16.11
C ILE A 42 -11.18 2.69 -16.62
N ASP A 43 -9.91 3.07 -16.68
CA ASP A 43 -8.81 2.12 -16.90
C ASP A 43 -8.67 1.19 -15.69
N ILE A 44 -8.83 -0.12 -15.92
CA ILE A 44 -8.70 -1.14 -14.88
C ILE A 44 -7.32 -1.15 -14.22
N ALA A 45 -6.26 -0.79 -14.96
CA ALA A 45 -4.91 -0.65 -14.40
C ALA A 45 -4.83 0.51 -13.40
N MET A 46 -5.54 1.61 -13.69
CA MET A 46 -5.65 2.75 -12.76
C MET A 46 -6.38 2.34 -11.47
N VAL A 47 -7.44 1.54 -11.55
CA VAL A 47 -8.13 1.00 -10.36
C VAL A 47 -7.18 0.17 -9.51
N GLY A 48 -6.37 -0.70 -10.13
CA GLY A 48 -5.34 -1.47 -9.43
C GLY A 48 -4.35 -0.58 -8.68
N ASN A 49 -3.90 0.51 -9.29
CA ASN A 49 -3.01 1.49 -8.66
C ASN A 49 -3.68 2.22 -7.49
N ILE A 50 -4.95 2.60 -7.62
CA ILE A 50 -5.72 3.24 -6.54
C ILE A 50 -5.88 2.28 -5.36
N ILE A 51 -6.19 1.01 -5.61
CA ILE A 51 -6.30 -0.02 -4.56
C ILE A 51 -4.97 -0.15 -3.82
N ASN A 52 -3.84 -0.26 -4.54
CA ASN A 52 -2.53 -0.34 -3.92
C ASN A 52 -2.23 0.88 -3.03
N LYS A 53 -2.50 2.10 -3.51
CA LYS A 53 -2.32 3.33 -2.73
C LYS A 53 -3.23 3.35 -1.49
N ALA A 54 -4.47 2.89 -1.62
CA ALA A 54 -5.41 2.82 -0.51
C ALA A 54 -4.97 1.81 0.55
N LEU A 55 -4.44 0.64 0.15
CA LEU A 55 -3.90 -0.36 1.07
C LEU A 55 -2.69 0.17 1.85
N ILE A 56 -1.78 0.89 1.19
CA ILE A 56 -0.63 1.55 1.84
C ILE A 56 -1.12 2.60 2.83
N LYS A 57 -1.96 3.55 2.39
CA LYS A 57 -2.52 4.61 3.25
C LYS A 57 -3.33 4.11 4.45
N THR A 58 -3.82 2.88 4.39
CA THR A 58 -4.62 2.27 5.47
C THR A 58 -3.82 1.27 6.30
N ASN A 59 -2.48 1.27 6.18
CA ASN A 59 -1.56 0.36 6.88
C ASN A 59 -1.93 -1.13 6.71
N ARG A 60 -2.52 -1.47 5.55
CA ARG A 60 -2.84 -2.85 5.17
C ARG A 60 -1.85 -3.43 4.17
N ARG A 61 -0.92 -2.60 3.66
CA ARG A 61 0.18 -3.02 2.81
C ARG A 61 1.42 -2.18 3.11
N LEU A 62 2.54 -2.86 3.33
CA LEU A 62 3.85 -2.27 3.53
C LEU A 62 4.71 -2.53 2.29
N VAL A 63 5.38 -1.51 1.79
CA VAL A 63 6.47 -1.66 0.81
C VAL A 63 7.77 -1.38 1.54
N LEU A 64 8.57 -2.42 1.72
CA LEU A 64 9.83 -2.39 2.46
C LEU A 64 10.98 -2.70 1.50
N SER A 65 11.93 -1.79 1.37
CA SER A 65 13.17 -2.06 0.64
C SER A 65 14.35 -2.18 1.59
N VAL A 66 15.16 -3.21 1.39
CA VAL A 66 16.34 -3.53 2.18
C VAL A 66 17.51 -3.86 1.26
N ASN A 67 18.70 -3.42 1.64
CA ASN A 67 19.94 -3.96 1.07
C ASN A 67 20.31 -5.21 1.86
N ILE A 68 20.58 -6.29 1.15
CA ILE A 68 20.98 -7.58 1.72
C ILE A 68 22.24 -8.08 1.03
N PRO A 69 23.13 -8.78 1.74
CA PRO A 69 24.25 -9.46 1.10
C PRO A 69 23.76 -10.44 0.03
N SER A 70 24.56 -10.66 -1.01
CA SER A 70 24.20 -11.50 -2.16
C SER A 70 24.31 -13.01 -1.88
N ASP A 71 23.80 -13.45 -0.74
CA ASP A 71 23.64 -14.86 -0.37
C ASP A 71 22.13 -15.18 -0.29
N ASN A 72 21.72 -16.30 -0.89
CA ASN A 72 20.33 -16.77 -0.85
C ASN A 72 19.84 -16.97 0.59
N LYS A 73 20.72 -17.28 1.54
CA LYS A 73 20.39 -17.40 2.96
C LYS A 73 19.86 -16.09 3.53
N GLU A 74 20.38 -14.94 3.10
CA GLU A 74 19.97 -13.64 3.60
C GLU A 74 18.56 -13.26 3.14
N ILE A 75 18.20 -13.60 1.89
CA ILE A 75 16.82 -13.44 1.40
C ILE A 75 15.87 -14.29 2.25
N LEU A 76 16.24 -15.55 2.52
CA LEU A 76 15.42 -16.46 3.32
C LEU A 76 15.26 -15.97 4.76
N ASN A 77 16.31 -15.39 5.35
CA ASN A 77 16.26 -14.80 6.68
C ASN A 77 15.23 -13.66 6.75
N VAL A 78 15.26 -12.74 5.78
CA VAL A 78 14.26 -11.64 5.71
C VAL A 78 12.85 -12.18 5.53
N ILE A 79 12.65 -13.18 4.67
CA ILE A 79 11.35 -13.85 4.49
C ILE A 79 10.86 -14.46 5.81
N ASN A 80 11.74 -15.15 6.53
CA ASN A 80 11.41 -15.79 7.80
C ASN A 80 11.07 -14.76 8.88
N ILE A 81 11.77 -13.63 8.93
CA ILE A 81 11.45 -12.52 9.83
C ILE A 81 10.03 -12.02 9.56
N ILE A 82 9.69 -11.71 8.31
CA ILE A 82 8.36 -11.22 7.92
C ILE A 82 7.28 -12.26 8.28
N ASN A 83 7.51 -13.52 7.95
CA ASN A 83 6.57 -14.60 8.24
C ASN A 83 6.39 -14.81 9.76
N SER A 84 7.44 -14.63 10.57
CA SER A 84 7.37 -14.72 12.04
C SER A 84 6.50 -13.64 12.69
N CYS A 85 6.25 -12.53 11.98
CA CYS A 85 5.31 -11.48 12.40
C CYS A 85 3.86 -11.79 11.96
N GLY A 86 3.61 -12.94 11.31
CA GLY A 86 2.29 -13.32 10.80
C GLY A 86 1.83 -12.50 9.60
N ALA A 87 2.74 -11.80 8.91
CA ALA A 87 2.44 -11.00 7.73
C ALA A 87 2.66 -11.81 6.45
N LYS A 88 1.90 -11.48 5.39
CA LYS A 88 1.95 -12.22 4.11
C LYS A 88 2.79 -11.47 3.09
N ILE A 89 3.74 -12.14 2.45
CA ILE A 89 4.51 -11.52 1.38
C ILE A 89 3.70 -11.63 0.07
N PHE A 90 3.26 -10.49 -0.45
CA PHE A 90 2.55 -10.39 -1.71
C PHE A 90 3.51 -10.47 -2.91
N LYS A 91 4.66 -9.81 -2.80
CA LYS A 91 5.66 -9.78 -3.88
C LYS A 91 7.06 -9.51 -3.34
N ILE A 92 8.04 -10.15 -3.96
CA ILE A 92 9.46 -9.83 -3.76
C ILE A 92 10.01 -9.38 -5.11
N LYS A 93 10.75 -8.27 -5.12
CA LYS A 93 11.54 -7.81 -6.26
C LYS A 93 12.99 -7.70 -5.82
N THR A 94 13.90 -8.25 -6.60
CA THR A 94 15.34 -8.09 -6.37
C THR A 94 15.96 -7.35 -7.53
N ASN A 95 16.92 -6.49 -7.24
CA ASN A 95 17.71 -5.78 -8.23
C ASN A 95 19.18 -5.74 -7.80
N ARG A 96 20.08 -6.01 -8.74
CA ARG A 96 21.54 -5.94 -8.57
C ARG A 96 22.16 -4.79 -9.35
N ASP A 97 21.42 -4.22 -10.31
CA ASP A 97 21.87 -3.19 -11.22
C ASP A 97 21.56 -1.80 -10.66
N ILE A 98 22.00 -1.52 -9.44
CA ILE A 98 21.80 -0.22 -8.78
C ILE A 98 23.17 0.37 -8.44
N MET A 99 23.43 1.60 -8.92
CA MET A 99 24.75 2.23 -8.86
C MET A 99 25.34 2.41 -7.44
N TYR A 100 24.52 2.41 -6.40
CA TYR A 100 24.98 2.59 -5.01
C TYR A 100 25.13 1.28 -4.23
N LEU A 101 24.87 0.12 -4.84
CA LEU A 101 25.08 -1.18 -4.19
C LEU A 101 26.56 -1.55 -4.17
N GLU A 102 27.01 -2.17 -3.08
CA GLU A 102 28.30 -2.83 -3.08
C GLU A 102 28.28 -4.06 -4.02
N LEU A 103 29.47 -4.49 -4.48
CA LEU A 103 29.64 -5.61 -5.42
C LEU A 103 28.94 -6.92 -4.97
N SER A 104 28.73 -7.09 -3.66
CA SER A 104 28.10 -8.26 -3.04
C SER A 104 26.76 -7.93 -2.37
N GLU A 105 26.04 -6.89 -2.83
CA GLU A 105 24.71 -6.56 -2.31
C GLU A 105 23.60 -6.75 -3.36
N ILE A 106 22.40 -7.00 -2.84
CA ILE A 106 21.16 -7.03 -3.61
C ILE A 106 20.20 -6.06 -2.95
N HIS A 107 19.54 -5.22 -3.75
CA HIS A 107 18.39 -4.45 -3.30
C HIS A 107 17.14 -5.31 -3.41
N ALA A 108 16.53 -5.63 -2.27
CA ALA A 108 15.31 -6.42 -2.22
C ALA A 108 14.14 -5.55 -1.74
N THR A 109 13.09 -5.50 -2.53
CA THR A 109 11.83 -4.83 -2.19
C THR A 109 10.75 -5.87 -1.95
N PHE A 110 10.22 -5.86 -0.73
CA PHE A 110 9.14 -6.70 -0.25
C PHE A 110 7.85 -5.89 -0.23
N ILE A 111 6.82 -6.41 -0.89
CA ILE A 111 5.44 -5.93 -0.75
C ILE A 111 4.74 -6.90 0.17
N ILE A 112 4.28 -6.42 1.32
CA ILE A 112 3.82 -7.21 2.44
C ILE A 112 2.38 -6.80 2.75
N ASP A 113 1.46 -7.75 2.80
CA ASP A 113 0.09 -7.54 3.25
C ASP A 113 0.02 -7.70 4.78
N LEU A 114 -0.56 -6.68 5.41
CA LEU A 114 -0.70 -6.55 6.85
C LEU A 114 -2.16 -6.77 7.25
N SER A 115 -2.38 -7.52 8.33
CA SER A 115 -3.70 -7.78 8.90
C SER A 115 -4.04 -6.82 10.04
N ASN A 116 -3.03 -6.20 10.65
CA ASN A 116 -3.18 -5.20 11.70
C ASN A 116 -2.07 -4.14 11.60
N THR A 117 -2.27 -3.01 12.26
CA THR A 117 -1.32 -1.88 12.27
C THR A 117 -0.02 -2.20 13.00
N ASP A 118 -0.04 -3.11 13.97
CA ASP A 118 1.11 -3.41 14.83
C ASP A 118 2.18 -4.22 14.08
N GLN A 119 1.77 -5.04 13.10
CA GLN A 119 2.66 -5.87 12.28
C GLN A 119 3.71 -5.04 11.54
N GLN A 120 3.36 -3.84 11.07
CA GLN A 120 4.30 -2.96 10.37
C GLN A 120 5.50 -2.65 11.24
N GLN A 121 5.26 -2.17 12.46
CA GLN A 121 6.33 -1.77 13.38
C GLN A 121 7.16 -2.99 13.80
N GLN A 122 6.51 -4.12 14.10
CA GLN A 122 7.20 -5.36 14.46
C GLN A 122 8.15 -5.86 13.36
N ILE A 123 7.76 -5.74 12.09
CA ILE A 123 8.61 -6.12 10.95
C ILE A 123 9.81 -5.17 10.86
N ILE A 124 9.58 -3.86 10.92
CA ILE A 124 10.65 -2.85 10.85
C ILE A 124 11.67 -3.07 11.97
N ASP A 125 11.20 -3.25 13.21
CA ASP A 125 12.06 -3.44 14.37
C ASP A 125 12.91 -4.71 14.25
N LYS A 126 12.31 -5.84 13.85
CA LYS A 126 13.06 -7.10 13.68
C LYS A 126 14.06 -7.05 12.52
N ILE A 127 13.74 -6.34 11.43
CA ILE A 127 14.67 -6.17 10.30
C ILE A 127 15.88 -5.34 10.72
N ILE A 128 15.67 -4.29 11.52
CA ILE A 128 16.76 -3.48 12.11
C ILE A 128 17.58 -4.32 13.10
N GLN A 129 16.92 -5.09 13.97
CA GLN A 129 17.60 -5.99 14.92
C GLN A 129 18.45 -7.06 14.24
N ALA A 130 18.05 -7.49 13.04
CA ALA A 130 18.81 -8.42 12.20
C ALA A 130 19.96 -7.74 11.42
N ASN A 131 20.25 -6.46 11.69
CA ASN A 131 21.28 -5.65 11.03
C ASN A 131 21.10 -5.47 9.52
N TYR A 132 19.87 -5.57 9.00
CA TYR A 132 19.60 -5.21 7.60
C TYR A 132 19.37 -3.71 7.44
N LYS A 133 19.99 -3.12 6.42
CA LYS A 133 19.83 -1.70 6.11
C LYS A 133 18.54 -1.47 5.34
N ILE A 134 17.55 -0.86 5.98
CA ILE A 134 16.34 -0.41 5.32
C ILE A 134 16.66 0.82 4.46
N THR A 135 16.34 0.76 3.17
CA THR A 135 16.59 1.85 2.20
C THR A 135 15.35 2.69 1.93
N SER A 136 14.17 2.08 2.00
CA SER A 136 12.91 2.83 1.93
C SER A 136 11.77 2.08 2.60
N ILE A 137 10.86 2.85 3.18
CA ILE A 137 9.56 2.42 3.69
C ILE A 137 8.52 3.29 2.98
N THR A 138 7.47 2.68 2.45
CA THR A 138 6.30 3.42 1.97
C THR A 138 5.13 3.15 2.88
N ASP A 139 4.72 4.20 3.58
CA ASP A 139 3.66 4.34 4.58
C ASP A 139 2.66 5.45 4.17
#